data_AF-A0A2M8A390-F1
#
_entry.id   AF-A0A2M8A390-F1
#
_cell.length_a   1.000
_cell.length_b   1.000
_cell.length_c   1.000
_cell.angle_alpha   90.00
_cell.angle_beta   90.00
_cell.angle_gamma   90.00
#
_symmetry.space_group_name_H-M   'P 1'
#
loop_
_entity.id
_entity.type
_entity.pdbx_description
1 polymer ?
#
loop_
_entity_poly.entity_id
_entity_poly.type
_entity_poly.pdbx_seq_one_letter_code
_entity_poly.pdbx_strand_id
1 'polypeptide(L)'
;MNVFIDTNVYLKFYHYSNDELEELRKLIVLIEQGEINLLVPRQVYNEYVRNREVKIADALKTFREDKLNDSFPIFLKEYPEYDIMKKAIKEYQSSKKIILENIKTEIENYSLKADEIINEIFEKSSILEANSNLKATAKVRYDLGNPPGKKNSYGDALNWETLLTICPPENDLIFISDDKDYFSEVDNSKFNKYLEKEWKTSKDSNIVFYKSISEFFKKKYPNIKLASDLQKDVYIERLEKSNTFRDSRHNLYKLSQFKDFTSDQINRIFFQTFSNSQLYWISEDEDINEILFELYDQYKDILDENISIEFQSKIKRLKDIEEQDENPF
;
A
#
# COMPACT_ATOMS: atom_id res chain seq x y z
N MET A 1 -4.24 -8.95 9.61
CA MET A 1 -2.86 -9.43 9.40
C MET A 1 -1.87 -8.50 10.08
N ASN A 2 -0.85 -9.02 10.80
CA ASN A 2 0.16 -8.17 11.42
C ASN A 2 1.29 -7.87 10.43
N VAL A 3 1.66 -6.60 10.29
CA VAL A 3 2.73 -6.17 9.37
C VAL A 3 3.71 -5.28 10.11
N PHE A 4 5.01 -5.52 9.94
CA PHE A 4 6.08 -4.64 10.33
C PHE A 4 6.85 -4.19 9.10
N ILE A 5 7.18 -2.90 9.04
CA ILE A 5 7.99 -2.31 7.97
C ILE A 5 9.16 -1.58 8.63
N ASP A 6 10.35 -1.96 8.23
CA ASP A 6 11.58 -1.34 8.68
C ASP A 6 11.76 0.09 8.11
N THR A 7 12.40 0.97 8.87
CA THR A 7 12.62 2.38 8.51
C THR A 7 13.28 2.54 7.15
N ASN A 8 14.26 1.68 6.83
CA ASN A 8 14.98 1.75 5.56
C ASN A 8 14.07 1.56 4.35
N VAL A 9 12.95 0.84 4.50
CA VAL A 9 11.98 0.63 3.43
C VAL A 9 11.24 1.93 3.11
N TYR A 10 10.79 2.68 4.14
CA TYR A 10 10.16 3.99 3.95
C TYR A 10 11.12 5.01 3.32
N LEU A 11 12.36 5.05 3.79
CA LEU A 11 13.37 6.00 3.31
C LEU A 11 13.73 5.82 1.84
N LYS A 12 13.54 4.62 1.28
CA LYS A 12 13.81 4.39 -0.15
C LYS A 12 12.85 5.15 -1.07
N PHE A 13 11.65 5.49 -0.61
CA PHE A 13 10.65 6.19 -1.44
C PHE A 13 11.07 7.61 -1.84
N TYR A 14 12.12 8.18 -1.25
CA TYR A 14 12.71 9.44 -1.72
C TYR A 14 13.59 9.31 -2.96
N HIS A 15 13.96 8.10 -3.37
CA HIS A 15 14.73 7.83 -4.60
C HIS A 15 13.86 7.36 -5.77
N TYR A 16 12.56 7.19 -5.53
CA TYR A 16 11.67 6.39 -6.37
C TYR A 16 10.64 7.25 -7.11
N SER A 17 10.03 6.64 -8.13
CA SER A 17 9.07 7.25 -9.05
C SER A 17 7.65 7.33 -8.46
N ASN A 18 6.74 8.04 -9.13
CA ASN A 18 5.34 8.11 -8.71
C ASN A 18 4.65 6.73 -8.66
N ASP A 19 5.01 5.80 -9.55
CA ASP A 19 4.42 4.45 -9.59
C ASP A 19 4.74 3.65 -8.32
N GLU A 20 5.89 3.91 -7.69
CA GLU A 20 6.27 3.26 -6.44
C GLU A 20 5.51 3.85 -5.25
N LEU A 21 5.17 5.15 -5.27
CA LEU A 21 4.30 5.75 -4.25
C LEU A 21 2.89 5.16 -4.23
N GLU A 22 2.42 4.59 -5.34
CA GLU A 22 1.14 3.88 -5.40
C GLU A 22 1.11 2.66 -4.46
N GLU A 23 2.25 1.99 -4.26
CA GLU A 23 2.36 0.88 -3.32
C GLU A 23 2.15 1.32 -1.85
N LEU A 24 2.57 2.54 -1.50
CA LEU A 24 2.27 3.11 -0.19
C LEU A 24 0.78 3.48 -0.06
N ARG A 25 0.14 3.96 -1.14
CA ARG A 25 -1.31 4.22 -1.14
C ARG A 25 -2.12 2.94 -0.96
N LYS A 26 -1.72 1.84 -1.61
CA LYS A 26 -2.32 0.52 -1.39
C LYS A 26 -2.20 0.09 0.07
N LEU A 27 -1.06 0.37 0.72
CA LEU A 27 -0.87 0.06 2.13
C LEU A 27 -1.84 0.85 3.02
N ILE A 28 -2.06 2.14 2.75
CA ILE A 28 -3.05 2.97 3.45
C ILE A 28 -4.44 2.33 3.36
N VAL A 29 -4.88 1.94 2.15
CA VAL A 29 -6.18 1.30 1.96
C VAL A 29 -6.32 0.05 2.83
N LEU A 30 -5.31 -0.81 2.89
CA LEU A 30 -5.36 -2.02 3.71
C LEU A 30 -5.39 -1.73 5.22
N ILE A 31 -4.73 -0.65 5.67
CA ILE A 31 -4.77 -0.21 7.07
C ILE A 31 -6.16 0.34 7.41
N GLU A 32 -6.70 1.23 6.57
CA GLU A 32 -8.02 1.84 6.79
C GLU A 32 -9.16 0.82 6.80
N GLN A 33 -9.05 -0.18 5.91
CA GLN A 33 -10.01 -1.27 5.89
C GLN A 33 -9.79 -2.23 7.07
N GLY A 34 -8.69 -2.17 7.82
CA GLY A 34 -8.41 -3.10 8.92
C GLY A 34 -7.94 -4.49 8.46
N GLU A 35 -7.59 -4.63 7.18
CA GLU A 35 -6.96 -5.85 6.65
C GLU A 35 -5.53 -6.01 7.20
N ILE A 36 -4.85 -4.88 7.42
CA ILE A 36 -3.51 -4.79 8.00
C ILE A 36 -3.56 -4.06 9.35
N ASN A 37 -2.99 -4.72 10.36
CA ASN A 37 -2.54 -4.09 11.58
C ASN A 37 -1.05 -3.75 11.43
N LEU A 38 -0.73 -2.50 11.09
CA LEU A 38 0.64 -2.06 10.93
C LEU A 38 1.26 -1.74 12.30
N LEU A 39 2.28 -2.52 12.66
CA LEU A 39 3.02 -2.41 13.90
C LEU A 39 4.18 -1.44 13.68
N VAL A 40 4.09 -0.24 14.26
CA VAL A 40 5.12 0.79 14.11
C VAL A 40 5.77 1.06 15.47
N PRO A 41 6.87 0.37 15.83
CA PRO A 41 7.66 0.77 16.99
C PRO A 41 8.05 2.25 16.92
N ARG A 42 8.00 2.97 18.05
CA ARG A 42 8.40 4.39 18.11
C ARG A 42 9.81 4.63 17.57
N GLN A 43 10.69 3.63 17.70
CA GLN A 43 12.04 3.69 17.14
C GLN A 43 12.03 3.78 15.60
N VAL A 44 11.16 3.04 14.89
CA VAL A 44 11.02 3.14 13.42
C VAL A 44 10.71 4.58 13.00
N TYR A 45 9.75 5.21 13.68
CA TYR A 45 9.38 6.60 13.43
C TYR A 45 10.54 7.56 13.70
N ASN A 46 11.22 7.42 14.84
CA ASN A 46 12.33 8.29 15.21
C ASN A 46 13.50 8.17 14.22
N GLU A 47 13.78 6.96 13.73
CA GLU A 47 14.81 6.71 12.73
C GLU A 47 14.42 7.31 11.38
N TYR A 48 13.15 7.22 10.99
CA TYR A 48 12.64 7.85 9.79
C TYR A 48 12.87 9.36 9.83
N VAL A 49 12.40 10.03 10.90
CA VAL A 49 12.56 11.49 11.07
C VAL A 49 14.05 11.88 11.05
N ARG A 50 14.91 11.14 11.76
CA ARG A 50 16.36 11.44 11.82
C ARG A 50 17.07 11.29 10.48
N ASN A 51 16.69 10.28 9.69
CA ASN A 51 17.39 9.93 8.46
C ASN A 51 16.75 10.52 7.19
N ARG A 52 15.55 11.09 7.29
CA ARG A 52 14.79 11.68 6.19
C ARG A 52 15.63 12.65 5.36
N GLU A 53 16.15 13.70 5.98
CA GLU A 53 16.90 14.74 5.25
C GLU A 53 18.16 14.20 4.59
N VAL A 54 18.86 13.27 5.25
CA VAL A 54 20.06 12.62 4.71
C VAL A 54 19.73 11.88 3.42
N LYS A 55 18.60 11.18 3.38
CA LYS A 55 18.16 10.41 2.21
C LYS A 55 17.67 11.30 1.07
N ILE A 56 16.95 12.37 1.38
CA ILE A 56 16.57 13.36 0.38
C ILE A 56 17.80 14.06 -0.20
N ALA A 57 18.79 14.41 0.64
CA ALA A 57 20.04 15.01 0.18
C ALA A 57 20.82 14.08 -0.76
N ASP A 58 20.86 12.78 -0.46
CA ASP A 58 21.46 11.75 -1.31
C ASP A 58 20.74 11.65 -2.66
N ALA A 59 19.40 11.60 -2.67
CA ALA A 59 18.60 11.58 -3.89
C ALA A 59 18.82 12.83 -4.77
N LEU A 60 18.99 14.01 -4.15
CA LEU A 60 19.21 15.27 -4.87
C LEU A 60 20.65 15.48 -5.33
N LYS A 61 21.61 14.69 -4.87
CA LYS A 61 23.04 14.93 -5.10
C LYS A 61 23.37 15.03 -6.60
N THR A 62 23.01 14.00 -7.36
CA THR A 62 23.25 13.95 -8.82
C THR A 62 22.53 15.11 -9.52
N PHE A 63 21.30 15.42 -9.12
CA PHE A 63 20.54 16.52 -9.71
C PHE A 63 21.19 17.88 -9.44
N ARG A 64 21.79 18.11 -8.27
CA ARG A 64 22.49 19.37 -7.96
C ARG A 64 23.83 19.51 -8.70
N GLU A 65 24.56 18.41 -8.84
CA GLU A 65 25.89 18.36 -9.44
C GLU A 65 25.85 18.43 -10.98
N ASP A 66 24.79 17.88 -11.59
CA ASP A 66 24.63 17.88 -13.03
C ASP A 66 24.55 19.30 -13.61
N LYS A 67 25.36 19.61 -14.61
CA LYS A 67 25.35 20.92 -15.29
C LYS A 67 25.57 20.70 -16.77
N LEU A 68 24.67 21.25 -17.57
CA LEU A 68 24.88 21.33 -19.01
C LEU A 68 26.12 22.19 -19.28
N ASN A 69 27.00 21.69 -20.13
CA ASN A 69 28.14 22.48 -20.58
C ASN A 69 27.63 23.70 -21.34
N ASP A 70 28.16 24.87 -20.97
CA ASP A 70 27.80 26.15 -21.58
C ASP A 70 28.98 26.81 -22.33
N SER A 71 30.13 26.11 -22.37
CA SER A 71 31.36 26.54 -23.03
C SER A 71 31.54 25.81 -24.36
N PHE A 72 31.49 26.58 -25.44
CA PHE A 72 31.52 26.08 -26.81
C PHE A 72 32.58 26.81 -27.66
N PRO A 73 33.18 26.13 -28.65
CA PRO A 73 34.06 26.78 -29.63
C PRO A 73 33.38 27.91 -30.39
N ILE A 74 34.13 28.97 -30.71
CA ILE A 74 33.61 30.19 -31.31
C ILE A 74 32.99 29.95 -32.70
N PHE A 75 33.55 29.04 -33.50
CA PHE A 75 33.07 28.76 -34.86
C PHE A 75 31.65 28.19 -34.90
N LEU A 76 31.12 27.67 -33.79
CA LEU A 76 29.74 27.19 -33.73
C LEU A 76 28.72 28.33 -33.80
N LYS A 77 29.11 29.58 -33.55
CA LYS A 77 28.22 30.76 -33.66
C LYS A 77 27.75 31.05 -35.09
N GLU A 78 28.38 30.44 -36.10
CA GLU A 78 27.99 30.61 -37.51
C GLU A 78 26.71 29.85 -37.85
N TYR A 79 26.29 28.92 -37.00
CA TYR A 79 25.11 28.08 -37.19
C TYR A 79 23.89 28.67 -36.45
N PRO A 80 22.74 28.89 -37.10
CA PRO A 80 21.52 29.38 -36.44
C PRO A 80 21.06 28.52 -35.24
N GLU A 81 21.34 27.23 -35.28
CA GLU A 81 21.03 26.26 -34.22
C GLU A 81 21.76 26.57 -32.90
N TYR A 82 22.89 27.29 -32.95
CA TYR A 82 23.66 27.68 -31.77
C TYR A 82 22.83 28.54 -30.80
N ASP A 83 22.08 29.52 -31.31
CA ASP A 83 21.27 30.40 -30.47
C ASP A 83 20.07 29.65 -29.87
N ILE A 84 19.47 28.72 -30.62
CA ILE A 84 18.41 27.83 -30.14
C ILE A 84 18.95 26.97 -28.98
N MET A 85 20.12 26.38 -29.16
CA MET A 85 20.77 25.55 -28.14
C MET A 85 21.11 26.36 -26.88
N LYS A 86 21.72 27.56 -27.01
CA LYS A 86 22.04 28.43 -25.86
C LYS A 86 20.79 28.86 -25.12
N LYS A 87 19.70 29.16 -25.83
CA LYS A 87 18.40 29.46 -25.23
C LYS A 87 17.87 28.27 -24.43
N ALA A 88 17.89 27.06 -24.99
CA ALA A 88 17.46 25.85 -24.30
C ALA A 88 18.29 25.55 -23.04
N ILE A 89 19.62 25.74 -23.09
CA ILE A 89 20.49 25.58 -21.91
C ILE A 89 20.09 26.57 -20.80
N LYS A 90 19.83 27.83 -21.16
CA LYS A 90 19.40 28.87 -20.20
C LYS A 90 18.03 28.57 -19.59
N GLU A 91 17.09 28.10 -20.41
CA GLU A 91 15.76 27.69 -19.95
C GLU A 91 15.85 26.50 -19.00
N TYR A 92 16.64 25.46 -19.34
CA TYR A 92 16.92 24.33 -18.46
C TYR A 92 17.50 24.79 -17.11
N GLN A 93 18.53 25.64 -17.12
CA GLN A 93 19.16 26.14 -15.89
C GLN A 93 18.19 26.95 -15.03
N SER A 94 17.32 27.75 -15.67
CA SER A 94 16.30 28.56 -14.97
C SER A 94 15.25 27.67 -14.32
N SER A 95 14.67 26.72 -15.06
CA SER A 95 13.70 25.74 -14.53
C SER A 95 14.31 24.89 -13.43
N LYS A 96 15.55 24.44 -13.59
CA LYS A 96 16.30 23.69 -12.58
C LYS A 96 16.44 24.47 -11.27
N LYS A 97 16.78 25.75 -11.35
CA LYS A 97 16.90 26.61 -10.18
C LYS A 97 15.55 26.74 -9.45
N ILE A 98 14.47 26.97 -10.19
CA ILE A 98 13.10 27.07 -9.63
C ILE A 98 12.72 25.75 -8.94
N ILE A 99 12.98 24.61 -9.57
CA ILE A 99 12.71 23.28 -8.97
C ILE A 99 13.49 23.11 -7.66
N LEU A 100 14.77 23.48 -7.62
CA LEU A 100 15.58 23.38 -6.41
C LEU A 100 15.08 24.29 -5.27
N GLU A 101 14.59 25.49 -5.60
CA GLU A 101 13.99 26.42 -4.63
C GLU A 101 12.65 25.88 -4.09
N ASN A 102 11.81 25.33 -4.96
CA ASN A 102 10.53 24.71 -4.57
C ASN A 102 10.77 23.48 -3.68
N ILE A 103 11.65 22.56 -4.09
CA ILE A 103 11.99 21.36 -3.33
C ILE A 103 12.56 21.74 -1.95
N LYS A 104 13.41 22.78 -1.87
CA LYS A 104 13.92 23.23 -0.57
C LYS A 104 12.78 23.63 0.37
N THR A 105 11.80 24.38 -0.14
CA THR A 105 10.61 24.79 0.62
C THR A 105 9.77 23.58 1.04
N GLU A 106 9.56 22.60 0.15
CA GLU A 106 8.83 21.36 0.46
C GLU A 106 9.55 20.49 1.50
N ILE A 107 10.89 20.43 1.45
CA ILE A 107 11.70 19.69 2.43
C ILE A 107 11.55 20.29 3.84
N GLU A 108 11.66 21.61 3.94
CA GLU A 108 11.53 22.37 5.20
C GLU A 108 10.12 22.24 5.80
N ASN A 109 9.09 22.18 4.94
CA ASN A 109 7.69 22.07 5.34
C ASN A 109 7.18 20.63 5.49
N TYR A 110 8.01 19.60 5.27
CA TYR A 110 7.60 18.19 5.28
C TYR A 110 6.43 17.90 4.31
N SER A 111 6.45 18.52 3.14
CA SER A 111 5.35 18.48 2.17
C SER A 111 5.75 17.87 0.83
N LEU A 112 6.81 17.07 0.77
CA LEU A 112 7.04 16.24 -0.42
C LEU A 112 5.91 15.20 -0.48
N LYS A 113 5.51 14.78 -1.68
CA LYS A 113 4.48 13.74 -1.84
C LYS A 113 4.76 12.46 -1.03
N ALA A 114 6.03 12.05 -0.94
CA ALA A 114 6.42 10.91 -0.12
C ALA A 114 6.21 11.17 1.38
N ASP A 115 6.45 12.39 1.86
CA ASP A 115 6.20 12.77 3.26
C ASP A 115 4.73 12.66 3.59
N GLU A 116 3.87 13.23 2.74
CA GLU A 116 2.42 13.24 2.94
C GLU A 116 1.89 11.81 3.12
N ILE A 117 2.26 10.91 2.19
CA ILE A 117 1.78 9.52 2.21
C ILE A 117 2.36 8.73 3.39
N ILE A 118 3.65 8.90 3.71
CA ILE A 118 4.28 8.18 4.83
C ILE A 118 3.76 8.69 6.17
N ASN A 119 3.55 9.99 6.31
CA ASN A 119 2.95 10.57 7.52
C ASN A 119 1.51 10.06 7.71
N GLU A 120 0.73 10.00 6.62
CA GLU A 120 -0.62 9.41 6.65
C GLU A 120 -0.60 7.95 7.12
N ILE A 121 0.37 7.14 6.66
CA ILE A 121 0.56 5.76 7.15
C ILE A 121 0.80 5.77 8.66
N PHE A 122 1.72 6.61 9.17
CA PHE A 122 2.02 6.64 10.60
C PHE A 122 0.85 7.14 11.45
N GLU A 123 0.08 8.12 10.98
CA GLU A 123 -1.11 8.63 11.67
C GLU A 123 -2.23 7.60 11.77
N LYS A 124 -2.42 6.80 10.72
CA LYS A 124 -3.43 5.72 10.69
C LYS A 124 -2.96 4.45 11.40
N SER A 125 -1.68 4.36 11.72
CA SER A 125 -1.08 3.19 12.38
C SER A 125 -0.94 3.38 13.88
N SER A 126 -0.94 2.27 14.62
CA SER A 126 -0.70 2.31 16.06
C SER A 126 0.80 2.41 16.34
N ILE A 127 1.27 3.58 16.78
CA ILE A 127 2.66 3.73 17.23
C ILE A 127 2.84 2.99 18.56
N LEU A 128 3.76 2.02 18.57
CA LEU A 128 4.06 1.18 19.71
C LEU A 128 5.17 1.83 20.54
N GLU A 129 4.79 2.32 21.73
CA GLU A 129 5.73 2.97 22.64
C GLU A 129 6.66 1.96 23.33
N ALA A 130 7.95 2.28 23.33
CA ALA A 130 8.96 1.53 24.07
C ALA A 130 9.08 2.05 25.50
N ASN A 131 8.53 1.29 26.46
CA ASN A 131 8.72 1.58 27.88
C ASN A 131 10.19 1.39 28.32
N SER A 132 10.52 1.79 29.56
CA SER A 132 11.88 1.67 30.11
C SER A 132 12.39 0.23 30.14
N ASN A 133 11.51 -0.76 30.33
CA ASN A 133 11.88 -2.16 30.39
C ASN A 133 12.29 -2.67 29.00
N LEU A 134 11.55 -2.33 27.94
CA LEU A 134 11.90 -2.66 26.56
C LEU A 134 13.27 -2.11 26.17
N LYS A 135 13.55 -0.86 26.55
CA LYS A 135 14.87 -0.24 26.32
C LYS A 135 16.00 -1.00 27.04
N ALA A 136 15.76 -1.44 28.27
CA ALA A 136 16.71 -2.24 29.02
C ALA A 136 16.93 -3.62 28.38
N THR A 137 15.86 -4.33 27.98
CA THR A 137 15.95 -5.63 27.32
C THR A 137 16.69 -5.53 25.98
N ALA A 138 16.38 -4.51 25.17
CA ALA A 138 17.07 -4.25 23.91
C ALA A 138 18.57 -4.01 24.10
N LYS A 139 18.94 -3.29 25.16
CA LYS A 139 20.35 -3.09 25.51
C LYS A 139 21.03 -4.40 25.91
N VAL A 140 20.38 -5.22 26.74
CA VAL A 140 20.90 -6.54 27.13
C VAL A 140 21.06 -7.45 25.91
N ARG A 141 20.07 -7.50 24.99
CA ARG A 141 20.16 -8.24 23.73
C ARG A 141 21.42 -7.86 22.96
N TYR A 142 21.63 -6.55 22.77
CA TYR A 142 22.79 -6.02 22.08
C TYR A 142 24.11 -6.39 22.80
N ASP A 143 24.17 -6.18 24.12
CA ASP A 143 25.38 -6.44 24.93
C ASP A 143 25.77 -7.93 24.92
N LEU A 144 24.79 -8.83 24.78
CA LEU A 144 24.99 -10.28 24.63
C LEU A 144 25.37 -10.70 23.20
N GLY A 145 25.28 -9.79 22.21
CA GLY A 145 25.55 -10.09 20.81
C GLY A 145 24.43 -10.90 20.13
N ASN A 146 23.22 -10.86 20.67
CA ASN A 146 22.07 -11.51 20.04
C ASN A 146 21.54 -10.63 18.89
N PRO A 147 21.22 -11.21 17.72
CA PRO A 147 20.62 -10.45 16.62
C PRO A 147 19.21 -9.95 17.02
N PRO A 148 18.62 -8.96 16.31
CA PRO A 148 19.22 -8.18 15.23
C PRO A 148 20.08 -7.01 15.76
N GLY A 149 21.06 -6.59 14.96
CA GLY A 149 21.82 -5.35 15.18
C GLY A 149 23.31 -5.46 14.85
N LYS A 150 23.91 -4.31 14.52
CA LYS A 150 25.35 -4.12 14.27
C LYS A 150 26.01 -3.29 15.36
N LYS A 151 27.34 -3.37 15.44
CA LYS A 151 28.15 -2.55 16.36
C LYS A 151 27.72 -1.07 16.32
N ASN A 152 27.41 -0.53 17.50
CA ASN A 152 27.03 0.86 17.80
C ASN A 152 25.56 1.27 17.54
N SER A 153 24.64 0.35 17.26
CA SER A 153 23.20 0.67 17.18
C SER A 153 22.34 -0.29 18.00
N TYR A 154 21.46 0.28 18.82
CA TYR A 154 20.43 -0.45 19.58
C TYR A 154 19.06 -0.43 18.88
N GLY A 155 18.95 0.24 17.73
CA GLY A 155 17.66 0.51 17.07
C GLY A 155 16.93 -0.77 16.68
N ASP A 156 17.61 -1.66 15.95
CA ASP A 156 17.04 -2.94 15.52
C ASP A 156 16.67 -3.84 16.69
N ALA A 157 17.54 -3.92 17.71
CA ALA A 157 17.25 -4.65 18.93
C ALA A 157 15.98 -4.12 19.62
N LEU A 158 15.79 -2.81 19.66
CA LEU A 158 14.60 -2.18 20.24
C LEU A 158 13.34 -2.44 19.41
N ASN A 159 13.43 -2.33 18.08
CA ASN A 159 12.33 -2.66 17.18
C ASN A 159 11.88 -4.11 17.41
N TRP A 160 12.82 -5.04 17.43
CA TRP A 160 12.54 -6.46 17.60
C TRP A 160 11.96 -6.80 18.97
N GLU A 161 12.53 -6.30 20.07
CA GLU A 161 11.98 -6.50 21.42
C GLU A 161 10.57 -5.93 21.57
N THR A 162 10.30 -4.79 20.92
CA THR A 162 8.97 -4.19 20.89
C THR A 162 7.98 -5.11 20.19
N LEU A 163 8.34 -5.68 19.04
CA LEU A 163 7.49 -6.63 18.31
C LEU A 163 7.26 -7.92 19.12
N LEU A 164 8.32 -8.51 19.71
CA LEU A 164 8.20 -9.70 20.55
C LEU A 164 7.30 -9.47 21.77
N THR A 165 7.27 -8.27 22.31
CA THR A 165 6.45 -7.99 23.49
C THR A 165 5.01 -7.63 23.10
N ILE A 166 4.82 -6.74 22.14
CA ILE A 166 3.54 -6.05 21.90
C ILE A 166 2.73 -6.68 20.77
N CYS A 167 3.36 -7.37 19.80
CA CYS A 167 2.63 -7.96 18.68
C CYS A 167 1.57 -8.97 19.19
N PRO A 168 0.31 -8.86 18.76
CA PRO A 168 -0.73 -9.82 19.11
C PRO A 168 -0.33 -11.25 18.71
N PRO A 169 -0.61 -12.25 19.56
CA PRO A 169 -0.38 -13.66 19.22
C PRO A 169 -1.31 -14.12 18.08
N GLU A 170 -1.12 -15.36 17.63
CA GLU A 170 -2.01 -16.12 16.71
C GLU A 170 -2.02 -15.71 15.23
N ASN A 171 -1.52 -14.53 14.88
CA ASN A 171 -1.35 -14.13 13.48
C ASN A 171 0.13 -14.18 13.07
N ASP A 172 0.39 -14.70 11.86
CA ASP A 172 1.70 -14.60 11.23
C ASP A 172 2.12 -13.13 11.09
N LEU A 173 3.40 -12.85 11.33
CA LEU A 173 3.98 -11.53 11.14
C LEU A 173 4.52 -11.41 9.72
N ILE A 174 3.98 -10.47 8.96
CA ILE A 174 4.65 -10.02 7.74
C ILE A 174 5.75 -9.05 8.12
N PHE A 175 6.98 -9.37 7.72
CA PHE A 175 8.16 -8.56 8.01
C PHE A 175 8.74 -8.03 6.70
N ILE A 176 8.78 -6.70 6.56
CA ILE A 176 9.28 -6.04 5.35
C ILE A 176 10.53 -5.24 5.71
N SER A 177 11.69 -5.69 5.25
CA SER A 177 12.97 -5.00 5.46
C SER A 177 13.97 -5.36 4.37
N ASP A 178 14.86 -4.42 4.05
CA ASP A 178 16.05 -4.71 3.24
C ASP A 178 17.36 -4.64 4.07
N ASP A 179 17.26 -4.64 5.40
CA ASP A 179 18.44 -4.68 6.27
C ASP A 179 18.93 -6.12 6.46
N LYS A 180 20.22 -6.30 6.11
CA LYS A 180 20.94 -7.57 6.24
C LYS A 180 20.94 -8.13 7.65
N ASP A 181 20.71 -7.31 8.68
CA ASP A 181 20.64 -7.76 10.08
C ASP A 181 19.48 -8.72 10.36
N TYR A 182 18.44 -8.68 9.50
CA TYR A 182 17.30 -9.58 9.59
C TYR A 182 17.43 -10.79 8.66
N PHE A 183 18.52 -10.91 7.89
CA PHE A 183 18.66 -11.95 6.87
C PHE A 183 19.42 -13.17 7.41
N SER A 184 19.23 -14.30 6.74
CA SER A 184 20.10 -15.48 6.89
C SER A 184 21.43 -15.23 6.19
N GLU A 185 22.55 -15.38 6.91
CA GLU A 185 23.91 -15.25 6.35
C GLU A 185 24.21 -16.24 5.21
N VAL A 186 23.50 -17.37 5.18
CA VAL A 186 23.65 -18.42 4.15
C VAL A 186 22.81 -18.10 2.90
N ASP A 187 21.69 -17.41 3.08
CA ASP A 187 20.71 -17.17 2.02
C ASP A 187 20.00 -15.85 2.31
N ASN A 188 20.49 -14.78 1.69
CA ASN A 188 19.99 -13.42 1.87
C ASN A 188 18.55 -13.24 1.35
N SER A 189 17.91 -14.27 0.77
CA SER A 189 16.47 -14.24 0.45
C SER A 189 15.59 -14.68 1.62
N LYS A 190 16.18 -15.24 2.68
CA LYS A 190 15.47 -15.77 3.85
C LYS A 190 15.71 -14.94 5.09
N PHE A 191 14.77 -15.02 6.02
CA PHE A 191 14.88 -14.40 7.33
C PHE A 191 15.94 -15.08 8.19
N ASN A 192 16.45 -14.37 9.18
CA ASN A 192 17.43 -14.90 10.12
C ASN A 192 16.82 -16.03 10.97
N LYS A 193 17.37 -17.25 10.86
CA LYS A 193 16.86 -18.45 11.55
C LYS A 193 16.83 -18.34 13.08
N TYR A 194 17.74 -17.56 13.68
CA TYR A 194 17.72 -17.33 15.12
C TYR A 194 16.44 -16.56 15.49
N LEU A 195 16.16 -15.48 14.76
CA LEU A 195 14.98 -14.65 14.96
C LEU A 195 13.69 -15.40 14.64
N GLU A 196 13.64 -16.21 13.57
CA GLU A 196 12.49 -17.06 13.26
C GLU A 196 12.16 -18.01 14.41
N LYS A 197 13.19 -18.68 14.96
CA LYS A 197 13.02 -19.63 16.07
C LYS A 197 12.56 -18.92 17.34
N GLU A 198 13.15 -17.78 17.64
CA GLU A 198 12.77 -16.96 18.80
C GLU A 198 11.32 -16.48 18.68
N TRP A 199 10.92 -15.98 17.51
CA TRP A 199 9.55 -15.56 17.23
C TRP A 199 8.56 -16.70 17.42
N LYS A 200 8.82 -17.84 16.77
CA LYS A 200 7.96 -19.02 16.87
C LYS A 200 7.80 -19.50 18.30
N THR A 201 8.88 -19.46 19.09
CA THR A 201 8.85 -19.85 20.51
C THR A 201 8.03 -18.86 21.35
N SER A 202 8.07 -17.57 21.02
CA SER A 202 7.43 -16.52 21.82
C SER A 202 5.98 -16.24 21.43
N LYS A 203 5.60 -16.46 20.16
CA LYS A 203 4.31 -16.04 19.58
C LYS A 203 3.47 -17.18 19.01
N ASP A 204 4.03 -18.38 18.88
CA ASP A 204 3.40 -19.52 18.21
C ASP A 204 2.83 -19.18 16.81
N SER A 205 3.53 -18.30 16.09
CA SER A 205 3.23 -17.92 14.72
C SER A 205 4.49 -17.87 13.86
N ASN A 206 4.35 -17.74 12.55
CA ASN A 206 5.47 -17.68 11.61
C ASN A 206 5.74 -16.25 11.14
N ILE A 207 6.95 -16.05 10.60
CA ILE A 207 7.32 -14.80 9.93
C ILE A 207 7.28 -15.04 8.42
N VAL A 208 6.57 -14.17 7.71
CA VAL A 208 6.59 -14.10 6.25
C VAL A 208 7.40 -12.87 5.85
N PHE A 209 8.55 -13.11 5.24
CA PHE A 209 9.54 -12.08 4.98
C PHE A 209 9.52 -11.58 3.53
N TYR A 210 9.59 -10.26 3.35
CA TYR A 210 9.71 -9.58 2.05
C TYR A 210 10.78 -8.49 2.10
N LYS A 211 11.45 -8.24 0.97
CA LYS A 211 12.49 -7.20 0.90
C LYS A 211 11.96 -5.80 0.60
N SER A 212 10.75 -5.72 0.07
CA SER A 212 10.11 -4.45 -0.27
C SER A 212 8.59 -4.56 -0.22
N ILE A 213 7.94 -3.40 -0.12
CA ILE A 213 6.47 -3.29 -0.18
C ILE A 213 5.96 -3.80 -1.54
N SER A 214 6.66 -3.50 -2.64
CA SER A 214 6.30 -4.00 -3.97
C SER A 214 6.37 -5.52 -4.08
N GLU A 215 7.32 -6.19 -3.43
CA GLU A 215 7.37 -7.66 -3.41
C GLU A 215 6.17 -8.24 -2.66
N PHE A 216 5.81 -7.63 -1.53
CA PHE A 216 4.63 -7.99 -0.75
C PHE A 216 3.35 -7.88 -1.59
N PHE A 217 3.12 -6.73 -2.26
CA PHE A 217 1.94 -6.56 -3.11
C PHE A 217 1.96 -7.47 -4.34
N LYS A 218 3.11 -7.67 -4.99
CA LYS A 218 3.19 -8.57 -6.15
C LYS A 218 2.82 -10.01 -5.80
N LYS A 219 3.17 -10.48 -4.60
CA LYS A 219 2.84 -11.84 -4.16
C LYS A 219 1.40 -11.96 -3.64
N LYS A 220 0.92 -10.97 -2.90
CA LYS A 220 -0.41 -11.04 -2.26
C LYS A 220 -1.54 -10.52 -3.16
N TYR A 221 -1.25 -9.55 -4.01
CA TYR A 221 -2.18 -8.81 -4.86
C TYR A 221 -1.60 -8.60 -6.28
N PRO A 222 -1.27 -9.69 -7.01
CA PRO A 222 -0.48 -9.64 -8.26
C PRO A 222 -1.12 -8.80 -9.38
N ASN A 223 -2.45 -8.72 -9.41
CA ASN A 223 -3.20 -8.05 -10.48
C ASN A 223 -3.58 -6.61 -10.12
N ILE A 224 -3.29 -6.15 -8.91
CA ILE A 224 -3.78 -4.87 -8.40
C ILE A 224 -2.72 -3.80 -8.63
N LYS A 225 -3.01 -2.90 -9.57
CA LYS A 225 -2.11 -1.79 -9.92
C LYS A 225 -2.38 -0.53 -9.12
N LEU A 226 -3.65 -0.23 -8.84
CA LEU A 226 -4.08 0.98 -8.17
C LEU A 226 -4.67 0.68 -6.79
N ALA A 227 -4.50 1.60 -5.85
CA ALA A 227 -5.09 1.56 -4.52
C ALA A 227 -6.63 1.62 -4.59
N SER A 228 -7.20 2.33 -5.56
CA SER A 228 -8.64 2.34 -5.81
C SER A 228 -9.18 0.96 -6.18
N ASP A 229 -8.43 0.20 -6.97
CA ASP A 229 -8.84 -1.16 -7.36
C ASP A 229 -8.70 -2.12 -6.19
N LEU A 230 -7.66 -1.94 -5.36
CA LEU A 230 -7.52 -2.68 -4.10
C LEU A 230 -8.72 -2.46 -3.18
N GLN A 231 -9.17 -1.21 -3.08
CA GLN A 231 -10.30 -0.86 -2.22
C GLN A 231 -11.59 -1.57 -2.67
N LYS A 232 -11.86 -1.60 -3.98
CA LYS A 232 -12.96 -2.38 -4.56
C LYS A 232 -12.82 -3.86 -4.20
N ASP A 233 -11.65 -4.45 -4.44
CA ASP A 233 -11.40 -5.87 -4.19
C ASP A 233 -11.60 -6.26 -2.72
N VAL A 234 -11.22 -5.40 -1.77
CA VAL A 234 -11.48 -5.64 -0.34
C VAL A 234 -12.98 -5.72 -0.06
N TYR A 235 -13.79 -4.83 -0.63
CA TYR A 235 -15.25 -4.90 -0.46
C TYR A 235 -15.87 -6.10 -1.17
N ILE A 236 -15.34 -6.51 -2.34
CA ILE A 236 -15.77 -7.72 -3.05
C ILE A 236 -15.49 -8.96 -2.19
N GLU A 237 -14.28 -9.07 -1.63
CA GLU A 237 -13.94 -10.18 -0.73
C GLU A 237 -14.83 -10.22 0.52
N ARG A 238 -15.23 -9.07 1.05
CA ARG A 238 -16.17 -8.99 2.17
C ARG A 238 -17.58 -9.40 1.77
N LEU A 239 -18.02 -9.01 0.58
CA LEU A 239 -19.29 -9.46 0.02
C LEU A 239 -19.31 -10.99 -0.13
N GLU A 240 -18.25 -11.57 -0.69
CA GLU A 240 -18.05 -13.02 -0.83
C GLU A 240 -18.14 -13.73 0.52
N LYS A 241 -17.52 -13.17 1.56
CA LYS A 241 -17.47 -13.74 2.93
C LYS A 241 -18.64 -13.30 3.81
N SER A 242 -19.61 -12.55 3.29
CA SER A 242 -20.72 -12.01 4.10
C SER A 242 -21.60 -13.14 4.61
N ASN A 243 -21.80 -13.17 5.94
CA ASN A 243 -22.61 -14.19 6.63
C ASN A 243 -23.92 -13.62 7.20
N THR A 244 -24.21 -12.35 6.97
CA THR A 244 -25.44 -11.70 7.40
C THR A 244 -26.01 -10.81 6.28
N PHE A 245 -27.32 -10.57 6.29
CA PHE A 245 -27.96 -9.62 5.38
C PHE A 245 -27.40 -8.20 5.56
N ARG A 246 -27.12 -7.81 6.81
CA ARG A 246 -26.56 -6.49 7.12
C ARG A 246 -25.20 -6.28 6.45
N ASP A 247 -24.30 -7.26 6.55
CA ASP A 247 -22.98 -7.16 5.95
C ASP A 247 -23.07 -7.19 4.43
N SER A 248 -23.90 -8.08 3.87
CA SER A 248 -24.10 -8.20 2.42
C SER A 248 -24.61 -6.88 1.83
N ARG A 249 -25.65 -6.30 2.45
CA ARG A 249 -26.23 -5.00 2.08
C ARG A 249 -25.21 -3.87 2.21
N HIS A 250 -24.47 -3.82 3.33
CA HIS A 250 -23.45 -2.79 3.54
C HIS A 250 -22.34 -2.85 2.47
N ASN A 251 -21.81 -4.04 2.21
CA ASN A 251 -20.73 -4.24 1.25
C ASN A 251 -21.20 -3.93 -0.18
N LEU A 252 -22.40 -4.37 -0.57
CA LEU A 252 -22.95 -4.05 -1.88
C LEU A 252 -23.20 -2.55 -2.05
N TYR A 253 -23.76 -1.89 -1.03
CA TYR A 253 -23.92 -0.43 -1.04
C TYR A 253 -22.58 0.31 -1.14
N LYS A 254 -21.53 -0.17 -0.47
CA LYS A 254 -20.18 0.40 -0.63
C LYS A 254 -19.64 0.19 -2.04
N LEU A 255 -19.89 -0.97 -2.64
CA LEU A 255 -19.50 -1.27 -4.01
C LEU A 255 -20.20 -0.35 -5.02
N SER A 256 -21.48 -0.03 -4.84
CA SER A 256 -22.22 0.85 -5.76
C SER A 256 -21.71 2.29 -5.80
N GLN A 257 -20.94 2.72 -4.79
CA GLN A 257 -20.32 4.05 -4.76
C GLN A 257 -19.07 4.15 -5.65
N PHE A 258 -18.51 3.02 -6.09
CA PHE A 258 -17.35 2.99 -6.97
C PHE A 258 -17.74 2.99 -8.45
N LYS A 259 -16.79 3.38 -9.29
CA LYS A 259 -16.89 3.35 -10.76
C LYS A 259 -15.70 2.61 -11.36
N ASP A 260 -15.79 2.33 -12.65
CA ASP A 260 -14.71 1.74 -13.45
C ASP A 260 -14.27 0.37 -12.90
N PHE A 261 -15.24 -0.52 -12.70
CA PHE A 261 -14.93 -1.89 -12.34
C PHE A 261 -14.30 -2.64 -13.52
N THR A 262 -13.35 -3.53 -13.21
CA THR A 262 -12.83 -4.48 -14.19
C THR A 262 -13.83 -5.60 -14.44
N SER A 263 -13.67 -6.32 -15.56
CA SER A 263 -14.50 -7.50 -15.86
C SER A 263 -14.40 -8.55 -14.75
N ASP A 264 -13.21 -8.82 -14.21
CA ASP A 264 -13.02 -9.76 -13.09
C ASP A 264 -13.83 -9.34 -11.85
N GLN A 265 -13.76 -8.06 -11.48
CA GLN A 265 -14.48 -7.52 -10.32
C GLN A 265 -16.00 -7.64 -10.47
N ILE A 266 -16.54 -7.25 -11.63
CA ILE A 266 -17.98 -7.35 -11.92
C ILE A 266 -18.43 -8.81 -11.91
N ASN A 267 -17.68 -9.72 -12.52
CA ASN A 267 -17.99 -11.14 -12.51
C ASN A 267 -18.03 -11.69 -11.07
N ARG A 268 -17.08 -11.33 -10.22
CA ARG A 268 -17.07 -11.74 -8.81
C ARG A 268 -18.30 -11.22 -8.04
N ILE A 269 -18.67 -9.96 -8.24
CA ILE A 269 -19.86 -9.36 -7.60
C ILE A 269 -21.13 -10.09 -8.02
N PHE A 270 -21.37 -10.24 -9.32
CA PHE A 270 -22.59 -10.86 -9.83
C PHE A 270 -22.66 -12.35 -9.51
N PHE A 271 -21.54 -13.07 -9.50
CA PHE A 271 -21.50 -14.44 -9.06
C PHE A 271 -22.04 -14.59 -7.61
N GLN A 272 -21.71 -13.66 -6.71
CA GLN A 272 -22.22 -13.69 -5.33
C GLN A 272 -23.73 -13.57 -5.23
N THR A 273 -24.39 -12.94 -6.20
CA THR A 273 -25.85 -12.72 -6.15
C THR A 273 -26.64 -14.02 -6.14
N PHE A 274 -26.08 -15.12 -6.65
CA PHE A 274 -26.71 -16.43 -6.65
C PHE A 274 -25.86 -17.52 -6.00
N SER A 275 -24.59 -17.25 -5.66
CA SER A 275 -23.73 -18.19 -4.92
C SER A 275 -23.71 -17.95 -3.41
N ASN A 276 -23.90 -16.70 -2.95
CA ASN A 276 -23.98 -16.38 -1.52
C ASN A 276 -25.45 -16.30 -1.10
N SER A 277 -25.86 -17.18 -0.18
CA SER A 277 -27.26 -17.28 0.24
C SER A 277 -27.80 -16.00 0.89
N GLN A 278 -26.94 -15.24 1.57
CA GLN A 278 -27.34 -14.01 2.25
C GLN A 278 -27.68 -12.93 1.24
N LEU A 279 -26.84 -12.76 0.22
CA LEU A 279 -27.08 -11.80 -0.86
C LEU A 279 -28.25 -12.24 -1.76
N TYR A 280 -28.35 -13.54 -2.06
CA TYR A 280 -29.44 -14.08 -2.87
C TYR A 280 -30.81 -13.84 -2.22
N TRP A 281 -30.96 -14.08 -0.91
CA TRP A 281 -32.25 -13.88 -0.25
C TRP A 281 -32.71 -12.43 -0.21
N ILE A 282 -31.78 -11.49 -0.15
CA ILE A 282 -32.11 -10.06 -0.13
C ILE A 282 -32.09 -9.43 -1.52
N SER A 283 -31.85 -10.21 -2.60
CA SER A 283 -31.75 -9.64 -3.95
C SER A 283 -33.06 -9.06 -4.49
N GLU A 284 -34.18 -9.44 -3.86
CA GLU A 284 -35.53 -8.94 -4.16
C GLU A 284 -35.93 -7.79 -3.22
N ASP A 285 -35.09 -7.42 -2.24
CA ASP A 285 -35.33 -6.21 -1.46
C ASP A 285 -35.13 -4.98 -2.37
N GLU A 286 -36.04 -4.00 -2.30
CA GLU A 286 -36.09 -2.85 -3.22
C GLU A 286 -34.74 -2.16 -3.43
N ASP A 287 -34.05 -1.83 -2.35
CA ASP A 287 -32.76 -1.13 -2.39
C ASP A 287 -31.61 -1.99 -2.94
N ILE A 288 -31.63 -3.29 -2.66
CA ILE A 288 -30.61 -4.21 -3.19
C ILE A 288 -30.86 -4.44 -4.67
N ASN A 289 -32.11 -4.69 -5.05
CA ASN A 289 -32.51 -4.93 -6.42
C ASN A 289 -32.16 -3.73 -7.30
N GLU A 290 -32.47 -2.51 -6.84
CA GLU A 290 -32.10 -1.28 -7.54
C GLU A 290 -30.59 -1.21 -7.80
N ILE A 291 -29.77 -1.41 -6.75
CA ILE A 291 -28.30 -1.39 -6.89
C ILE A 291 -27.80 -2.46 -7.87
N LEU A 292 -28.30 -3.70 -7.76
CA LEU A 292 -27.87 -4.81 -8.62
C LEU A 292 -28.18 -4.51 -10.09
N PHE A 293 -29.37 -3.98 -10.38
CA PHE A 293 -29.76 -3.69 -11.74
C PHE A 293 -29.14 -2.41 -12.31
N GLU A 294 -28.83 -1.41 -11.48
CA GLU A 294 -28.00 -0.27 -11.91
C GLU A 294 -26.60 -0.72 -12.33
N LEU A 295 -25.95 -1.55 -11.50
CA LEU A 295 -24.65 -2.14 -11.82
C LEU A 295 -24.74 -3.03 -13.07
N TYR A 296 -25.81 -3.82 -13.21
CA TYR A 296 -26.01 -4.68 -14.37
C TYR A 296 -26.11 -3.86 -15.66
N ASP A 297 -26.96 -2.84 -15.68
CA ASP A 297 -27.14 -2.00 -16.86
C ASP A 297 -25.85 -1.28 -17.26
N GLN A 298 -25.04 -0.87 -16.28
CA GLN A 298 -23.77 -0.21 -16.52
C GLN A 298 -22.67 -1.15 -17.04
N TYR A 299 -22.64 -2.42 -16.61
CA TYR A 299 -21.50 -3.32 -16.84
C TYR A 299 -21.83 -4.62 -17.57
N LYS A 300 -23.07 -4.83 -18.03
CA LYS A 300 -23.49 -6.04 -18.78
C LYS A 300 -22.59 -6.40 -19.96
N ASP A 301 -21.98 -5.41 -20.62
CA ASP A 301 -21.14 -5.64 -21.81
C ASP A 301 -19.78 -6.29 -21.47
N ILE A 302 -19.34 -6.22 -20.21
CA ILE A 302 -18.09 -6.81 -19.73
C ILE A 302 -18.32 -7.98 -18.76
N LEU A 303 -19.58 -8.33 -18.49
CA LEU A 303 -20.00 -9.45 -17.65
C LEU A 303 -19.94 -10.75 -18.46
N ASP A 304 -19.47 -11.84 -17.84
CA ASP A 304 -19.45 -13.17 -18.46
C ASP A 304 -20.87 -13.59 -18.82
N GLU A 305 -21.04 -14.12 -20.04
CA GLU A 305 -22.35 -14.49 -20.59
C GLU A 305 -23.09 -15.49 -19.68
N ASN A 306 -22.39 -16.45 -19.07
CA ASN A 306 -23.03 -17.43 -18.19
C ASN A 306 -23.49 -16.80 -16.88
N ILE A 307 -22.68 -15.91 -16.30
CA ILE A 307 -23.04 -15.19 -15.06
C ILE A 307 -24.22 -14.26 -15.34
N SER A 308 -24.23 -13.59 -16.49
CA SER A 308 -25.32 -12.74 -16.94
C SER A 308 -26.64 -13.50 -17.07
N ILE A 309 -26.62 -14.63 -17.78
CA ILE A 309 -27.80 -15.51 -17.93
C ILE A 309 -28.29 -16.00 -16.57
N GLU A 310 -27.38 -16.45 -15.70
CA GLU A 310 -27.75 -16.99 -14.39
C GLU A 310 -28.37 -15.91 -13.50
N PHE A 311 -27.79 -14.70 -13.46
CA PHE A 311 -28.34 -13.54 -12.76
C PHE A 311 -29.77 -13.22 -13.24
N GLN A 312 -29.96 -13.03 -14.54
CA GLN A 312 -31.28 -12.70 -15.11
C GLN A 312 -32.32 -13.80 -14.90
N SER A 313 -31.91 -15.07 -14.86
CA SER A 313 -32.81 -16.20 -14.65
C SER A 313 -33.30 -16.33 -13.20
N LYS A 314 -32.46 -15.93 -12.24
CA LYS A 314 -32.68 -16.15 -10.81
C LYS A 314 -33.18 -14.92 -10.07
N ILE A 315 -32.89 -13.73 -10.57
CA ILE A 315 -33.19 -12.46 -9.90
C ILE A 315 -34.02 -11.62 -10.86
N LYS A 316 -35.23 -11.27 -10.45
CA LYS A 316 -36.15 -10.45 -11.25
C LYS A 316 -36.00 -8.98 -10.89
N ARG A 317 -36.12 -8.11 -11.90
CA ARG A 317 -36.17 -6.66 -11.70
C ARG A 317 -37.54 -6.28 -11.18
N LEU A 318 -37.61 -5.59 -10.05
CA LEU A 318 -38.90 -5.26 -9.41
C LEU A 318 -39.77 -4.33 -10.26
N LYS A 319 -39.17 -3.37 -10.97
CA LYS A 319 -39.89 -2.44 -11.87
C LYS A 319 -40.67 -3.18 -12.99
N ASP A 320 -40.19 -4.34 -13.40
CA ASP A 320 -40.84 -5.15 -14.44
C ASP A 320 -42.00 -6.01 -13.89
N ILE A 321 -42.12 -6.13 -12.56
CA ILE A 321 -43.19 -6.87 -11.88
C ILE A 321 -44.41 -5.97 -11.66
N GLU A 322 -44.19 -4.70 -11.28
CA GLU A 322 -45.26 -3.72 -11.10
C GLU A 322 -46.03 -3.44 -12.42
N GLU A 323 -45.33 -3.41 -13.57
CA GLU A 323 -45.97 -3.26 -14.89
C GLU A 323 -46.78 -4.51 -15.33
N GLN A 324 -46.52 -5.68 -14.76
CA GLN A 324 -47.29 -6.90 -15.04
C GLN A 324 -48.57 -7.02 -14.19
N ASP A 325 -48.56 -6.50 -12.96
CA ASP A 325 -49.72 -6.49 -12.07
C ASP A 325 -50.71 -5.33 -12.34
N GLU A 326 -50.30 -4.27 -13.05
CA GLU A 326 -51.20 -3.19 -13.50
C GLU A 326 -52.06 -3.54 -14.73
N ASN A 327 -51.95 -4.76 -15.25
CA ASN A 327 -52.79 -5.25 -16.35
C ASN A 327 -53.76 -6.36 -15.89
N PRO A 328 -54.74 -6.06 -15.02
CA PRO A 328 -55.81 -7.00 -14.72
C PRO A 328 -56.74 -7.04 -15.93
N PHE A 329 -56.81 -8.19 -16.60
CA PHE A 329 -57.88 -8.52 -17.53
C PHE A 329 -59.27 -8.36 -16.88
#